data_AF-A0A351EI37-F1
#
_entry.id   AF-A0A351EI37-F1
#
_cell.length_a   1.000
_cell.length_b   1.000
_cell.length_c   1.000
_cell.angle_alpha   90.00
_cell.angle_beta   90.00
_cell.angle_gamma   90.00
#
_symmetry.space_group_name_H-M   'P 1'
#
loop_
_entity.id
_entity.type
_entity.pdbx_description
1 polymer ?
#
loop_
_entity_poly.entity_id
_entity_poly.type
_entity_poly.pdbx_seq_one_letter_code
_entity_poly.pdbx_strand_id
1 'polypeptide(L)'
;MDLETPEGRDQLLQLTDGADIVIEAFGPGVLDSMGLGYDVISQRNPAVIHLSISAYGETGPKASWPASDLTIMASGGQMVLTGDSDRSPLRIPLP
;
A
#
# COMPACT_ATOMS: atom_id res chain seq x y z
N MET A 1 -10.79 8.47 13.89
CA MET A 1 -9.87 9.36 13.15
C MET A 1 -10.31 9.32 11.70
N ASP A 2 -10.71 10.45 11.15
CA ASP A 2 -11.14 10.57 9.75
C ASP A 2 -10.13 11.41 8.98
N LEU A 3 -9.35 10.78 8.11
CA LEU A 3 -8.25 11.45 7.39
C LEU A 3 -8.75 12.39 6.28
N GLU A 4 -10.04 12.38 5.96
CA GLU A 4 -10.61 13.34 5.03
C GLU A 4 -10.75 14.74 5.66
N THR A 5 -10.77 14.84 6.99
CA THR A 5 -10.87 16.12 7.72
C THR A 5 -9.49 16.62 8.20
N PRO A 6 -9.29 17.94 8.32
CA PRO A 6 -8.07 18.50 8.89
C PRO A 6 -7.76 17.96 10.30
N GLU A 7 -8.79 17.80 11.13
CA GLU A 7 -8.63 17.34 12.52
C GLU A 7 -8.13 15.90 12.58
N GLY A 8 -8.60 15.02 11.70
CA GLY A 8 -8.11 13.63 11.66
C GLY A 8 -6.69 13.53 11.10
N ARG A 9 -6.30 14.41 10.17
CA ARG A 9 -4.91 14.51 9.69
C ARG A 9 -3.98 14.97 10.80
N ASP A 10 -4.38 15.99 11.55
CA ASP A 10 -3.62 16.48 12.71
C ASP A 10 -3.48 15.41 13.80
N GLN A 11 -4.54 14.62 14.04
CA GLN A 11 -4.48 13.47 14.94
C GLN A 11 -3.46 12.43 14.49
N LEU A 12 -3.43 12.08 13.20
CA LEU A 12 -2.43 11.15 12.67
C LEU A 12 -1.01 11.71 12.89
N LEU A 13 -0.78 12.97 12.54
CA LEU A 13 0.53 13.60 12.73
C LEU A 13 0.95 13.62 14.20
N GLN A 14 0.05 13.87 15.14
CA GLN A 14 0.35 13.78 16.58
C GLN A 14 0.77 12.38 17.00
N LEU A 15 0.14 11.34 16.46
CA LEU A 15 0.54 9.96 16.73
C LEU A 15 1.95 9.65 16.20
N THR A 16 2.40 10.33 15.13
CA THR A 16 3.75 10.11 14.58
C THR A 16 4.87 10.58 15.51
N ASP A 17 4.60 11.46 16.49
CA ASP A 17 5.61 11.96 17.44
C ASP A 17 6.23 10.85 18.31
N GLY A 18 5.47 9.79 18.59
CA GLY A 18 5.90 8.64 19.39
C GLY A 18 6.02 7.35 18.60
N ALA A 19 5.86 7.38 17.28
CA ALA A 19 5.90 6.19 16.44
C ALA A 19 7.32 5.94 15.91
N ASP A 20 7.81 4.70 16.04
CA ASP A 20 9.03 4.26 15.36
C ASP A 20 8.77 3.98 13.87
N ILE A 21 7.58 3.45 13.55
CA ILE A 21 7.21 3.01 12.20
C ILE A 21 5.78 3.47 11.87
N VAL A 22 5.61 4.06 10.69
CA VAL A 22 4.31 4.29 10.07
C VAL A 22 4.18 3.33 8.89
N ILE A 23 3.13 2.50 8.91
CA ILE A 23 2.84 1.52 7.85
C ILE A 23 1.52 1.91 7.19
N GLU A 24 1.51 1.95 5.87
CA GLU A 24 0.33 2.27 5.09
C GLU A 24 0.23 1.39 3.83
N ALA A 25 -0.99 1.22 3.33
CA ALA A 25 -1.30 0.41 2.15
C ALA A 25 -2.36 1.08 1.27
N PHE A 26 -2.33 2.42 1.19
CA PHE A 26 -3.16 3.18 0.27
C PHE A 26 -2.65 3.03 -1.17
N GLY A 27 -3.45 3.50 -2.13
CA GLY A 27 -2.99 3.62 -3.50
C GLY A 27 -1.83 4.61 -3.62
N PRO A 28 -0.96 4.47 -4.64
CA PRO A 28 0.17 5.37 -4.82
C PRO A 28 -0.23 6.85 -4.80
N GLY A 29 0.51 7.66 -4.04
CA GLY A 29 0.30 9.10 -3.87
C GLY A 29 -0.98 9.52 -3.13
N VAL A 30 -1.81 8.60 -2.65
CA VAL A 30 -3.06 8.95 -1.92
C VAL A 30 -2.72 9.68 -0.62
N LEU A 31 -1.78 9.17 0.17
CA LEU A 31 -1.40 9.78 1.44
C LEU A 31 -0.70 11.13 1.23
N ASP A 32 0.12 11.25 0.18
CA ASP A 32 0.72 12.52 -0.23
C ASP A 32 -0.34 13.56 -0.58
N SER A 33 -1.40 13.16 -1.31
CA SER A 33 -2.52 14.06 -1.68
C SER A 33 -3.30 14.58 -0.47
N MET A 34 -3.24 13.86 0.66
CA MET A 34 -3.83 14.27 1.94
C MET A 34 -2.90 15.19 2.76
N GLY A 35 -1.66 15.41 2.31
CA GLY A 35 -0.63 16.14 3.07
C GLY A 35 -0.06 15.31 4.22
N LEU A 36 -0.11 13.98 4.09
CA LEU A 36 0.35 13.03 5.10
C LEU A 36 1.49 12.14 4.58
N GLY A 37 2.12 12.57 3.49
CA GLY A 37 3.24 11.89 2.86
C GLY A 37 4.49 11.79 3.73
N TYR A 38 5.45 11.01 3.26
CA TYR A 38 6.74 10.83 3.94
C TYR A 38 7.43 12.16 4.27
N ASP A 39 7.43 13.11 3.34
CA ASP A 39 8.09 14.41 3.54
C ASP A 39 7.49 15.19 4.72
N VAL A 40 6.17 15.08 4.95
CA VAL A 40 5.49 15.75 6.06
C VAL A 40 5.77 15.01 7.37
N ILE A 41 5.64 13.68 7.35
CA ILE A 41 5.84 12.84 8.54
C ILE A 41 7.30 12.93 9.03
N SER A 42 8.28 12.84 8.13
CA SER A 42 9.71 12.88 8.45
C SER A 42 10.18 14.25 8.94
N GLN A 43 9.56 15.35 8.49
CA GLN A 43 9.82 16.68 9.05
C GLN A 43 9.38 16.78 10.52
N ARG A 44 8.28 16.09 10.87
CA ARG A 44 7.75 16.07 12.23
C ARG A 44 8.53 15.12 13.14
N ASN A 45 8.78 13.90 12.68
CA ASN A 45 9.59 12.90 13.36
C ASN A 45 10.71 12.39 12.44
N PRO A 46 11.92 12.96 12.52
CA PRO A 46 13.05 12.57 11.67
C PRO A 46 13.56 11.13 11.88
N ALA A 47 13.18 10.47 12.98
CA ALA A 47 13.61 9.10 13.28
C ALA A 47 12.63 8.04 12.72
N VAL A 48 11.49 8.46 12.17
CA VAL A 48 10.43 7.56 11.71
C VAL A 48 10.88 6.70 10.52
N ILE A 49 10.46 5.44 10.52
CA ILE A 49 10.51 4.57 9.34
C ILE A 49 9.13 4.60 8.69
N HIS A 50 9.05 5.02 7.42
CA HIS A 50 7.82 4.98 6.65
C HIS A 50 7.82 3.77 5.70
N LEU A 51 6.86 2.88 5.86
CA LEU A 51 6.66 1.69 5.04
C LEU A 51 5.37 1.80 4.25
N SER A 52 5.49 1.98 2.94
CA SER A 52 4.37 1.95 1.99
C SER A 52 4.26 0.58 1.33
N ILE A 53 3.03 0.06 1.25
CA ILE A 53 2.72 -1.22 0.59
C ILE A 53 1.77 -0.94 -0.58
N SER A 54 2.29 -1.02 -1.80
CA SER A 54 1.50 -0.90 -3.03
C SER A 54 1.52 -2.18 -3.86
N ALA A 55 0.42 -2.45 -4.58
CA ALA A 55 0.23 -3.73 -5.27
C ALA A 55 1.20 -3.97 -6.42
N TYR A 56 1.53 -2.92 -7.18
CA TYR A 56 2.40 -2.98 -8.36
C TYR A 56 3.60 -2.02 -8.26
N GLY A 57 3.89 -1.55 -7.05
CA GLY A 57 4.89 -0.53 -6.79
C GLY A 57 4.32 0.90 -6.85
N GLU A 58 5.01 1.81 -6.17
CA GLU A 58 4.66 3.24 -6.10
C GLU A 58 4.88 3.94 -7.45
N THR A 59 5.78 3.39 -8.26
CA THR A 59 6.17 3.93 -9.56
C THR A 59 6.13 2.85 -10.64
N GLY A 60 6.14 3.28 -11.90
CA GLY A 60 6.19 2.38 -13.05
C GLY A 60 4.86 2.23 -13.77
N PRO A 61 4.83 1.46 -14.88
CA PRO A 61 3.71 1.44 -15.83
C PRO A 61 2.42 0.81 -15.26
N LYS A 62 2.52 0.09 -14.14
CA LYS A 62 1.40 -0.60 -13.48
C LYS A 62 1.01 0.00 -12.13
N ALA A 63 1.66 1.07 -11.67
CA ALA A 63 1.44 1.63 -10.33
C ALA A 63 -0.05 1.97 -10.07
N SER A 64 -0.76 2.45 -11.10
CA SER A 64 -2.18 2.80 -11.02
C SER A 64 -3.15 1.66 -11.41
N TRP A 65 -2.67 0.44 -11.60
CA TRP A 65 -3.54 -0.68 -11.96
C TRP A 65 -4.43 -1.09 -10.79
N PRO A 66 -5.73 -1.34 -11.03
CA PRO A 66 -6.61 -1.91 -10.02
C PRO A 66 -6.07 -3.26 -9.51
N ALA A 67 -6.01 -3.40 -8.21
CA ALA A 67 -5.48 -4.58 -7.55
C ALA A 67 -6.54 -5.28 -6.71
N SER A 68 -6.50 -6.61 -6.75
CA SER A 68 -7.13 -7.51 -5.80
C SER A 68 -6.19 -8.70 -5.60
N ASP A 69 -6.42 -9.51 -4.58
CA ASP A 69 -5.65 -10.74 -4.36
C ASP A 69 -5.54 -11.59 -5.64
N LEU A 70 -6.63 -11.65 -6.42
CA LEU A 70 -6.67 -12.43 -7.65
C LEU A 70 -5.79 -11.82 -8.74
N THR A 71 -5.82 -10.50 -8.94
CA THR A 71 -5.00 -9.85 -9.98
C THR A 71 -3.53 -9.83 -9.61
N ILE A 72 -3.19 -9.69 -8.32
CA ILE A 72 -1.82 -9.79 -7.82
C ILE A 72 -1.30 -11.21 -8.00
N MET A 73 -2.06 -12.24 -7.62
CA MET A 73 -1.64 -13.64 -7.78
C MET A 73 -1.47 -14.04 -9.26
N ALA A 74 -2.38 -13.56 -10.13
CA ALA A 74 -2.26 -13.74 -11.57
C ALA A 74 -0.98 -13.07 -12.11
N SER A 75 -0.75 -11.80 -11.74
CA SER A 75 0.39 -11.01 -12.20
C SER A 75 1.74 -11.52 -11.68
N GLY A 76 1.77 -12.09 -10.48
CA GLY A 76 2.96 -12.70 -9.87
C GLY A 76 3.32 -14.08 -10.44
N GLY A 77 2.53 -14.62 -11.37
CA GLY A 77 2.79 -15.91 -12.03
C GLY A 77 2.46 -17.14 -11.18
N GLN A 78 1.90 -16.97 -9.98
CA GLN A 78 1.52 -18.09 -9.11
C GLN A 78 0.41 -18.95 -9.74
N MET A 79 -0.55 -18.30 -10.39
CA MET A 79 -1.68 -19.01 -11.00
C MET A 79 -1.24 -19.88 -12.18
N VAL A 80 -0.31 -19.42 -13.02
CA VAL A 80 0.12 -20.20 -14.20
C VAL A 80 0.84 -21.50 -13.81
N LEU A 81 1.34 -21.58 -12.58
CA LEU A 81 1.98 -22.76 -12.02
C LEU A 81 0.99 -23.72 -11.33
N THR A 82 -0.32 -23.40 -11.32
CA THR A 82 -1.33 -24.12 -10.55
C THR A 82 -2.48 -24.61 -11.43
N GLY A 83 -2.73 -25.93 -11.41
CA GLY A 83 -3.78 -26.58 -12.20
C GLY A 83 -3.21 -27.52 -13.28
N ASP A 84 -4.04 -27.84 -14.27
CA ASP A 84 -3.67 -28.68 -15.40
C ASP A 84 -3.20 -27.81 -16.58
N SER A 85 -2.16 -28.26 -17.31
CA SER A 85 -1.52 -27.47 -18.38
C SER A 85 -2.41 -27.17 -19.59
N ASP A 86 -3.48 -27.94 -19.77
CA ASP A 86 -4.46 -27.81 -20.86
C ASP A 86 -5.72 -27.03 -20.45
N ARG A 87 -5.72 -26.44 -19.24
CA ARG A 87 -6.86 -25.69 -18.67
C ARG A 87 -6.44 -24.29 -18.21
N SER A 88 -7.45 -23.46 -17.89
CA SER A 88 -7.20 -22.13 -17.34
C SER A 88 -6.45 -22.20 -16.01
N PRO A 89 -5.49 -21.28 -15.76
CA PRO A 89 -4.78 -21.15 -14.49
C PRO A 89 -5.73 -21.05 -13.29
N LEU A 90 -5.41 -21.77 -12.22
CA LEU A 90 -6.18 -21.76 -10.99
C LEU A 90 -5.53 -20.88 -9.92
N ARG A 91 -6.36 -20.31 -9.05
CA ARG A 91 -5.89 -19.64 -7.84
C ARG A 91 -5.35 -20.70 -6.87
N ILE A 92 -4.24 -20.42 -6.19
CA ILE A 92 -3.73 -21.27 -5.11
C ILE A 92 -4.75 -21.26 -3.95
N PRO A 93 -5.26 -22.42 -3.51
CA PRO A 93 -6.06 -22.49 -2.29
C PRO A 93 -5.13 -22.22 -1.09
N LEU A 94 -5.50 -21.24 -0.27
CA LEU A 94 -4.93 -21.14 1.07
C LEU A 94 -5.68 -22.15 1.97
N PRO A 95 -5.00 -22.81 2.91
CA PRO A 95 -5.69 -23.61 3.93
C PRO A 95 -6.66 -22.76 4.76
#